data_AF-A0AA51L3J4-F1
#
_entry.id   AF-A0AA51L3J4-F1
#
_cell.length_a   1.000
_cell.length_b   1.000
_cell.length_c   1.000
_cell.angle_alpha   90.00
_cell.angle_beta   90.00
_cell.angle_gamma   90.00
#
_symmetry.space_group_name_H-M   'P 1'
#
loop_
_entity.id
_entity.type
_entity.pdbx_description
1 polymer ?
#
loop_
_entity_poly.entity_id
_entity_poly.type
_entity_poly.pdbx_seq_one_letter_code
_entity_poly.pdbx_strand_id
1 'polypeptide(L)'
;MSTRQIADACGLTQPALYHHFKNKQTLYIEVILNEIHKTKTGLERIIKRHKDLKERLVEVAYFILVNKPEEMNQMFRDIQQELSADARKLISDSWFNGFIGPISEIFAKGLEAGDLRNPAEFGTNPINSAFLLLNLLSHTPLEAKNSTPQDQKRSMNSM
;
A
#
# COMPACT_ATOMS: atom_id res chain seq x y z
N MET A 1 -5.75 7.98 -6.36
CA MET A 1 -5.85 7.63 -7.78
C MET A 1 -7.21 8.13 -8.23
N SER A 2 -7.25 9.22 -8.99
CA SER A 2 -8.51 9.78 -9.49
C SER A 2 -8.90 9.15 -10.84
N THR A 3 -10.18 9.27 -11.22
CA THR A 3 -10.67 8.88 -12.56
C THR A 3 -9.89 9.58 -13.70
N ARG A 4 -9.36 10.77 -13.43
CA ARG A 4 -8.49 11.50 -14.35
C ARG A 4 -7.15 10.79 -14.55
N GLN A 5 -6.54 10.31 -13.47
CA GLN A 5 -5.28 9.56 -13.56
C GLN A 5 -5.45 8.18 -14.19
N ILE A 6 -6.59 7.51 -13.97
CA ILE A 6 -6.90 6.26 -14.67
C ILE A 6 -7.00 6.54 -16.16
N ALA A 7 -7.66 7.63 -16.56
CA ALA A 7 -7.72 8.04 -17.95
C ALA A 7 -6.33 8.37 -18.51
N ASP A 8 -5.55 9.19 -17.81
CA ASP A 8 -4.20 9.58 -18.23
C ASP A 8 -3.26 8.36 -18.35
N ALA A 9 -3.32 7.40 -17.41
CA ALA A 9 -2.55 6.16 -17.45
C ALA A 9 -2.98 5.22 -18.59
N CYS A 10 -4.24 5.28 -19.00
CA CYS A 10 -4.76 4.55 -20.16
C CYS A 10 -4.60 5.31 -21.48
N GLY A 11 -4.01 6.50 -21.50
CA GLY A 11 -3.94 7.37 -22.68
C GLY A 11 -5.32 7.86 -23.17
N LEU A 12 -6.30 7.85 -22.28
CA LEU A 12 -7.68 8.25 -22.52
C LEU A 12 -7.93 9.61 -21.88
N THR A 13 -8.86 10.37 -22.45
CA THR A 13 -9.41 11.53 -21.73
C THR A 13 -10.41 11.04 -20.67
N GLN A 14 -10.52 11.76 -19.56
CA GLN A 14 -11.50 11.44 -18.51
C GLN A 14 -12.93 11.24 -19.07
N PRO A 15 -13.41 12.05 -20.04
CA PRO A 15 -14.69 11.78 -20.73
C PRO A 15 -14.70 10.51 -21.59
N ALA A 16 -13.61 10.18 -22.30
CA ALA A 16 -13.52 8.97 -23.13
C ALA A 16 -13.55 7.69 -22.30
N LEU A 17 -12.93 7.71 -21.11
CA LEU A 17 -13.04 6.64 -20.12
C LEU A 17 -14.51 6.40 -19.73
N TYR A 18 -15.28 7.47 -19.52
CA TYR A 18 -16.71 7.37 -19.20
C TYR A 18 -17.60 6.93 -20.35
N HIS A 19 -17.12 7.01 -21.59
CA HIS A 19 -17.86 6.56 -22.77
C HIS A 19 -17.73 5.05 -23.00
N HIS A 20 -16.62 4.43 -22.55
CA HIS A 20 -16.34 3.01 -22.72
C HIS A 20 -16.94 2.12 -21.61
N PHE A 21 -17.07 2.61 -20.39
CA PHE A 21 -17.58 1.84 -19.26
C PHE A 21 -19.02 2.25 -18.94
N LYS A 22 -19.98 1.34 -19.20
CA LYS A 22 -21.41 1.55 -18.93
C LYS A 22 -21.73 1.93 -17.47
N ASN A 23 -20.84 1.59 -16.52
CA ASN A 23 -20.96 1.99 -15.12
C ASN A 23 -19.58 2.41 -14.57
N LYS A 24 -19.45 3.69 -14.21
CA LYS A 24 -18.22 4.35 -13.73
C LYS A 24 -17.61 3.67 -12.50
N GLN A 25 -18.47 3.11 -11.65
CA GLN A 25 -18.07 2.44 -10.41
C GLN A 25 -17.34 1.12 -10.67
N THR A 26 -17.74 0.36 -11.69
CA THR A 26 -17.18 -0.97 -11.97
C THR A 26 -15.71 -0.88 -12.35
N LEU A 27 -15.33 0.04 -13.25
CA LEU A 27 -13.93 0.25 -13.61
C LEU A 27 -13.09 0.63 -12.38
N TYR A 28 -13.61 1.55 -11.56
CA TYR A 28 -12.89 2.02 -10.38
C TYR A 28 -12.64 0.89 -9.38
N ILE A 29 -13.66 0.04 -9.14
CA ILE A 29 -13.54 -1.16 -8.31
C ILE A 29 -12.49 -2.12 -8.89
N GLU A 30 -12.55 -2.44 -10.18
CA GLU A 30 -11.60 -3.35 -10.83
C GLU A 30 -10.15 -2.86 -10.74
N VAL A 31 -9.91 -1.56 -10.93
CA VAL A 31 -8.58 -0.97 -10.78
C VAL A 31 -8.07 -1.13 -9.35
N ILE A 32 -8.89 -0.82 -8.35
CA ILE A 32 -8.52 -0.98 -6.94
C ILE A 32 -8.21 -2.43 -6.60
N LEU A 33 -9.09 -3.36 -7.02
CA LEU A 33 -8.91 -4.79 -6.78
C LEU A 33 -7.64 -5.32 -7.44
N ASN A 34 -7.32 -4.86 -8.65
CA ASN A 34 -6.08 -5.21 -9.35
C ASN A 34 -4.84 -4.72 -8.60
N GLU A 35 -4.84 -3.49 -8.07
CA GLU A 35 -3.72 -2.98 -7.27
C GLU A 35 -3.55 -3.72 -5.93
N ILE A 36 -4.66 -4.05 -5.27
CA ILE A 36 -4.65 -4.90 -4.06
C ILE A 36 -4.08 -6.28 -4.40
N HIS A 37 -4.49 -6.87 -5.54
CA HIS A 37 -4.00 -8.18 -5.98
C HIS A 37 -2.48 -8.16 -6.26
N LYS A 38 -1.99 -7.17 -6.99
CA LYS A 38 -0.55 -6.99 -7.23
C LYS A 38 0.25 -6.89 -5.93
N THR A 39 -0.26 -6.10 -4.98
CA THR A 39 0.34 -5.95 -3.65
C THR A 39 0.40 -7.30 -2.93
N LYS A 40 -0.71 -8.03 -2.89
CA LYS A 40 -0.79 -9.36 -2.28
C LYS A 40 0.27 -10.30 -2.86
N THR A 41 0.34 -10.41 -4.19
CA THR A 41 1.32 -11.27 -4.87
C THR A 41 2.76 -10.83 -4.62
N GLY A 42 3.01 -9.53 -4.43
CA GLY A 42 4.32 -9.01 -4.04
C GLY A 42 4.71 -9.45 -2.62
N LEU A 43 3.81 -9.26 -1.65
CA LEU A 43 4.01 -9.66 -0.26
C LEU A 43 4.20 -11.18 -0.13
N GLU A 44 3.37 -11.99 -0.79
CA GLU A 44 3.50 -13.45 -0.79
C GLU A 44 4.85 -13.92 -1.35
N ARG A 45 5.37 -13.23 -2.39
CA ARG A 45 6.71 -13.51 -2.93
C ARG A 45 7.82 -13.21 -1.92
N ILE A 46 7.73 -12.10 -1.19
CA ILE A 46 8.68 -11.73 -0.14
C ILE A 46 8.67 -12.78 0.97
N ILE A 47 7.49 -13.16 1.45
CA ILE A 47 7.30 -14.15 2.51
C ILE A 47 7.91 -15.50 2.13
N LYS A 48 7.74 -15.92 0.86
CA LYS A 48 8.29 -17.18 0.34
C LYS A 48 9.81 -17.15 0.17
N ARG A 49 10.38 -16.00 -0.21
CA ARG A 49 11.81 -15.87 -0.53
C ARG A 49 12.70 -15.84 0.71
N HIS A 50 12.27 -15.16 1.77
CA HIS A 50 13.08 -14.97 2.97
C HIS A 50 12.69 -15.97 4.05
N LYS A 51 13.66 -16.47 4.83
CA LYS A 51 13.43 -17.37 5.97
C LYS A 51 13.45 -16.63 7.30
N ASP A 52 14.35 -15.66 7.42
CA ASP A 52 14.51 -14.86 8.63
C ASP A 52 13.35 -13.86 8.79
N LEU A 53 12.87 -13.72 10.03
CA LEU A 53 11.75 -12.84 10.35
C LEU A 53 12.09 -11.37 10.10
N LYS A 54 13.26 -10.93 10.54
CA LYS A 54 13.69 -9.52 10.43
C LYS A 54 13.85 -9.15 8.96
N GLU A 55 14.47 -10.01 8.16
CA GLU A 55 14.56 -9.82 6.70
C GLU A 55 13.18 -9.70 6.05
N ARG A 56 12.23 -10.57 6.39
CA ARG A 56 10.85 -10.47 5.87
C ARG A 56 10.22 -9.12 6.20
N LEU A 57 10.33 -8.66 7.44
CA LEU A 57 9.75 -7.39 7.87
C LEU A 57 10.40 -6.18 7.18
N VAL A 58 11.72 -6.21 6.99
CA VAL A 58 12.46 -5.15 6.27
C VAL A 58 12.03 -5.10 4.80
N GLU A 59 11.98 -6.25 4.12
CA GLU A 59 11.58 -6.32 2.71
C GLU A 59 10.12 -5.93 2.51
N VAL A 60 9.23 -6.34 3.42
CA VAL A 60 7.83 -5.89 3.41
C VAL A 60 7.73 -4.38 3.60
N ALA A 61 8.46 -3.82 4.56
CA ALA A 61 8.48 -2.37 4.79
C ALA A 61 8.98 -1.62 3.55
N TYR A 62 10.07 -2.07 2.95
CA TYR A 62 10.62 -1.51 1.72
C TYR A 62 9.63 -1.60 0.57
N PHE A 63 9.04 -2.78 0.35
CA PHE A 63 8.04 -3.01 -0.70
C PHE A 63 6.85 -2.05 -0.55
N ILE A 64 6.32 -1.89 0.66
CA ILE A 64 5.19 -1.01 0.92
C ILE A 64 5.58 0.45 0.70
N LEU A 65 6.75 0.89 1.17
CA LEU A 65 7.21 2.27 1.00
C LEU A 65 7.42 2.64 -0.48
N VAL A 66 7.97 1.72 -1.28
CA VAL A 66 8.25 1.95 -2.71
C VAL A 66 6.99 1.85 -3.57
N ASN A 67 6.08 0.94 -3.23
CA ASN A 67 4.85 0.71 -4.00
C ASN A 67 3.64 1.46 -3.43
N LYS A 68 3.84 2.32 -2.42
CA LYS A 68 2.77 3.14 -1.85
C LYS A 68 2.24 4.08 -2.94
N PRO A 69 0.93 4.03 -3.25
CA PRO A 69 0.33 5.07 -4.07
C PRO A 69 0.39 6.39 -3.28
N GLU A 70 1.02 7.44 -3.84
CA GLU A 70 1.06 8.80 -3.24
C GLU A 70 -0.37 9.30 -2.88
N GLU A 71 -1.39 8.72 -3.49
CA GLU A 71 -2.78 9.12 -3.37
C GLU A 71 -3.71 8.12 -2.66
N MET A 72 -3.17 7.19 -1.88
CA MET A 72 -3.97 6.17 -1.19
C MET A 72 -5.10 6.79 -0.34
N ASN A 73 -4.83 7.92 0.32
CA ASN A 73 -5.83 8.66 1.10
C ASN A 73 -6.96 9.27 0.25
N GLN A 74 -6.65 9.72 -0.97
CA GLN A 74 -7.67 10.21 -1.90
C GLN A 74 -8.54 9.05 -2.39
N MET A 75 -7.92 7.92 -2.73
CA MET A 75 -8.64 6.71 -3.17
C MET A 75 -9.66 6.23 -2.11
N PHE A 76 -9.27 6.23 -0.83
CA PHE A 76 -10.17 5.89 0.28
C PHE A 76 -11.33 6.88 0.44
N ARG A 77 -11.11 8.18 0.23
CA ARG A 77 -12.20 9.17 0.25
C ARG A 77 -13.21 8.90 -0.86
N ASP A 78 -12.71 8.64 -2.08
CA ASP A 78 -13.55 8.39 -3.25
C ASP A 78 -14.37 7.10 -3.06
N ILE A 79 -13.79 6.04 -2.47
CA ILE A 79 -14.51 4.82 -2.07
C ILE A 79 -15.69 5.14 -1.14
N GLN A 80 -15.46 6.01 -0.15
CA GLN A 80 -16.47 6.37 0.85
C GLN A 80 -17.57 7.30 0.32
N GLN A 81 -17.27 8.12 -0.69
CA GLN A 81 -18.21 9.07 -1.24
C GLN A 81 -18.99 8.52 -2.44
N GLU A 82 -18.34 7.71 -3.29
CA GLU A 82 -18.87 7.36 -4.61
C GLU A 82 -19.35 5.92 -4.74
N LEU A 83 -18.95 4.99 -3.86
CA LEU A 83 -19.27 3.55 -4.02
C LEU A 83 -20.44 3.10 -3.14
N SER A 84 -21.14 2.05 -3.60
CA SER A 84 -22.19 1.38 -2.83
C SER A 84 -21.63 0.66 -1.59
N ALA A 85 -22.51 0.32 -0.64
CA ALA A 85 -22.10 -0.43 0.55
C ALA A 85 -21.44 -1.78 0.21
N ASP A 86 -21.97 -2.49 -0.79
CA ASP A 86 -21.42 -3.78 -1.24
C ASP A 86 -20.02 -3.62 -1.85
N ALA A 87 -19.81 -2.59 -2.66
CA ALA A 87 -18.50 -2.29 -3.24
C ALA A 87 -17.48 -1.89 -2.16
N ARG A 88 -17.89 -1.11 -1.16
CA ARG A 88 -17.03 -0.77 -0.01
C ARG A 88 -16.65 -2.02 0.78
N LYS A 89 -17.59 -2.92 1.02
CA LYS A 89 -17.35 -4.18 1.71
C LYS A 89 -16.35 -5.04 0.92
N LEU A 90 -16.57 -5.21 -0.38
CA LEU A 90 -15.67 -5.96 -1.26
C LEU A 90 -14.24 -5.41 -1.23
N ILE A 91 -14.08 -4.09 -1.31
CA ILE A 91 -12.76 -3.45 -1.26
C ILE A 91 -12.13 -3.59 0.13
N SER A 92 -12.89 -3.43 1.20
CA SER A 92 -12.40 -3.63 2.57
C SER A 92 -11.92 -5.06 2.80
N ASP A 93 -12.71 -6.05 2.40
CA ASP A 93 -12.36 -7.47 2.52
C ASP A 93 -11.13 -7.80 1.67
N SER A 94 -11.03 -7.21 0.47
CA SER A 94 -9.86 -7.35 -0.40
C SER A 94 -8.61 -6.70 0.21
N TRP A 95 -8.75 -5.51 0.81
CA TRP A 95 -7.66 -4.82 1.49
C TRP A 95 -7.11 -5.64 2.64
N PHE A 96 -8.00 -6.17 3.47
CA PHE A 96 -7.62 -7.05 4.57
C PHE A 96 -6.85 -8.27 4.04
N ASN A 97 -7.39 -8.95 3.03
CA ASN A 97 -6.76 -10.14 2.46
C ASN A 97 -5.46 -9.85 1.67
N GLY A 98 -5.31 -8.64 1.14
CA GLY A 98 -4.17 -8.28 0.29
C GLY A 98 -3.00 -7.64 1.04
N PHE A 99 -3.28 -6.93 2.13
CA PHE A 99 -2.25 -6.24 2.94
C PHE A 99 -2.11 -6.86 4.32
N ILE A 100 -3.21 -6.94 5.07
CA ILE A 100 -3.17 -7.33 6.49
C ILE A 100 -2.87 -8.81 6.65
N GLY A 101 -3.58 -9.67 5.91
CA GLY A 101 -3.43 -11.12 5.95
C GLY A 101 -1.96 -11.57 5.81
N PRO A 102 -1.28 -11.25 4.69
CA PRO A 102 0.12 -11.67 4.49
C PRO A 102 1.07 -11.14 5.57
N ILE A 103 0.91 -9.90 6.02
CA ILE A 103 1.76 -9.32 7.05
C ILE A 103 1.49 -9.97 8.41
N SER A 104 0.23 -10.22 8.75
CA SER A 104 -0.14 -10.91 9.99
C SER A 104 0.43 -12.33 10.05
N GLU A 105 0.56 -13.01 8.91
CA GLU A 105 1.15 -14.34 8.83
C GLU A 105 2.65 -14.31 9.16
N ILE A 106 3.37 -13.23 8.81
CA ILE A 106 4.76 -13.03 9.22
C ILE A 106 4.86 -12.95 10.74
N PHE A 107 4.00 -12.14 11.37
CA PHE A 107 3.97 -12.02 12.83
C PHE A 107 3.58 -13.34 13.51
N ALA A 108 2.57 -14.05 12.99
CA ALA A 108 2.16 -15.35 13.53
C ALA A 108 3.31 -16.37 13.50
N LYS A 109 4.01 -16.49 12.37
CA LYS A 109 5.16 -17.39 12.25
C LYS A 109 6.33 -16.99 13.15
N GLY A 110 6.59 -15.70 13.32
CA GLY A 110 7.59 -15.21 14.25
C GLY A 110 7.28 -15.55 15.71
N LEU A 111 5.99 -15.63 16.07
CA LEU A 111 5.56 -16.07 17.41
C LEU A 111 5.71 -17.57 17.60
N GLU A 112 5.31 -18.36 16.60
CA GLU A 112 5.47 -19.82 16.63
C GLU A 112 6.95 -20.23 16.72
N ALA A 113 7.84 -19.48 16.06
CA ALA A 113 9.28 -19.69 16.11
C ALA A 113 9.94 -19.23 17.41
N GLY A 114 9.26 -18.42 18.23
CA GLY A 114 9.82 -17.81 19.44
C GLY A 114 10.71 -16.58 19.19
N ASP A 115 10.72 -16.05 17.96
CA ASP A 115 11.49 -14.87 17.55
C ASP A 115 10.85 -13.56 18.07
N LEU A 116 9.56 -13.60 18.39
CA LEU A 116 8.79 -12.47 18.91
C LEU A 116 8.29 -12.75 20.31
N ARG A 117 8.28 -11.70 21.14
CA ARG A 117 7.55 -11.73 22.42
C ARG A 117 6.06 -11.86 22.15
N ASN A 118 5.35 -12.55 23.03
CA ASN A 118 3.93 -12.77 22.86
C ASN A 118 3.17 -11.41 22.89
N PRO A 119 2.50 -11.01 21.80
CA PRO A 119 1.80 -9.75 21.74
C PRO A 119 0.65 -9.68 22.74
N ALA A 120 0.10 -10.82 23.19
CA ALA A 120 -0.96 -10.85 24.18
C ALA A 120 -0.53 -10.23 25.52
N GLU A 121 0.78 -10.28 25.85
CA GLU A 121 1.35 -9.62 27.04
C GLU A 121 1.20 -8.10 26.99
N PHE A 122 1.04 -7.53 25.79
CA PHE A 122 0.88 -6.11 25.53
C PHE A 122 -0.54 -5.77 25.02
N GLY A 123 -1.49 -6.70 25.13
CA GLY A 123 -2.87 -6.51 24.67
C GLY A 123 -3.02 -6.45 23.15
N THR A 124 -2.12 -7.05 22.39
CA THR A 124 -2.16 -7.07 20.92
C THR A 124 -2.15 -8.50 20.34
N ASN A 125 -2.27 -8.62 19.03
CA ASN A 125 -2.28 -9.89 18.29
C ASN A 125 -1.61 -9.70 16.91
N PRO A 126 -1.31 -10.76 16.15
CA PRO A 126 -0.63 -10.64 14.85
C PRO A 126 -1.30 -9.71 13.83
N ILE A 127 -2.63 -9.67 13.83
CA ILE A 127 -3.43 -8.79 12.96
C ILE A 127 -3.21 -7.33 13.37
N ASN A 128 -3.32 -7.03 14.68
CA ASN A 128 -3.10 -5.69 15.21
C ASN A 128 -1.65 -5.23 15.01
N SER A 129 -0.67 -6.13 15.15
CA SER A 129 0.74 -5.85 14.82
C SER A 129 0.94 -5.48 13.35
N ALA A 130 0.25 -6.16 12.43
CA ALA A 130 0.24 -5.80 11.02
C ALA A 130 -0.36 -4.42 10.77
N PHE A 131 -1.49 -4.09 11.43
CA PHE A 131 -2.07 -2.75 11.37
C PHE A 131 -1.12 -1.68 11.90
N LEU A 132 -0.44 -1.92 13.02
CA LEU A 132 0.54 -0.98 13.58
C LEU A 132 1.70 -0.76 12.62
N LEU A 133 2.27 -1.82 12.03
CA LEU A 133 3.33 -1.71 11.04
C LEU A 133 2.88 -0.85 9.83
N LEU A 134 1.71 -1.15 9.26
CA LEU A 134 1.18 -0.36 8.16
C LEU A 134 0.93 1.09 8.54
N ASN A 135 0.43 1.35 9.75
CA ASN A 135 0.20 2.70 10.23
C ASN A 135 1.51 3.48 10.32
N LEU A 136 2.56 2.88 10.90
CA LEU A 136 3.90 3.49 10.96
C LEU A 136 4.43 3.82 9.56
N LEU A 137 4.34 2.88 8.62
CA LEU A 137 4.77 3.09 7.23
C LEU A 137 3.90 4.13 6.50
N SER A 138 2.64 4.28 6.91
CA SER A 138 1.73 5.25 6.29
C SER A 138 2.00 6.70 6.69
N HIS A 139 2.57 6.92 7.88
CA HIS A 139 2.90 8.24 8.46
C HIS A 139 4.37 8.62 8.34
N THR A 140 5.23 7.73 7.83
CA THR A 140 6.65 8.03 7.63
C THR A 140 6.81 9.00 6.44
N PRO A 141 7.31 10.23 6.62
CA PRO A 141 7.67 11.08 5.50
C PRO A 141 8.82 10.42 4.75
N LEU A 142 8.63 10.11 3.47
CA LEU A 142 9.74 9.75 2.57
C LEU A 142 10.55 11.01 2.25
N GLU A 143 11.22 11.59 3.25
CA GLU A 143 12.32 12.53 3.02
C GLU A 143 13.58 11.74 2.67
N ALA A 144 13.56 11.17 1.47
CA ALA A 144 14.75 10.71 0.76
C ALA A 144 14.49 10.72 -0.76
N LYS A 145 13.79 11.75 -1.28
CA LYS A 145 13.88 12.07 -2.71
C LYS A 145 15.22 12.78 -2.93
N ASN A 146 16.23 11.99 -3.30
CA ASN A 146 17.37 12.37 -4.13
C ASN A 146 18.12 13.66 -3.75
N SER A 147 19.00 13.59 -2.75
CA SER A 147 20.12 14.53 -2.66
C SER A 147 21.17 14.14 -3.72
N THR A 148 21.24 14.90 -4.82
CA THR A 148 22.46 15.18 -5.62
C THR A 148 22.08 16.03 -6.85
N PRO A 149 22.98 16.85 -7.45
CA PRO A 149 23.98 17.74 -6.89
C PRO A 149 23.83 19.15 -7.52
N GLN A 150 23.12 20.09 -6.88
CA GLN A 150 23.07 21.49 -7.35
C GLN A 150 23.49 22.55 -6.32
N ASP A 151 23.76 22.16 -5.08
CA ASP A 151 24.23 23.08 -4.03
C ASP A 151 25.73 23.45 -4.10
N GLN A 152 26.48 22.99 -5.10
CA GLN A 152 27.90 23.34 -5.23
C GLN A 152 28.26 24.33 -6.33
N LYS A 153 27.28 24.90 -7.06
CA LYS A 153 27.55 25.93 -8.09
C LYS A 153 26.95 27.31 -7.84
N ARG A 154 26.29 27.57 -6.69
CA ARG A 154 25.67 28.88 -6.40
C ARG A 154 26.26 29.70 -5.25
N SER A 155 27.22 29.16 -4.48
CA SER A 155 27.89 29.88 -3.38
C SER A 155 29.34 30.30 -3.63
N MET A 156 29.84 30.27 -4.86
CA MET A 156 31.19 30.77 -5.20
C MET A 156 31.21 31.95 -6.18
N ASN A 157 30.06 32.57 -6.46
CA ASN A 157 29.94 33.81 -7.24
C ASN A 157 29.38 34.98 -6.41
N SER A 158 29.66 35.00 -5.10
CA SER A 158 29.44 36.17 -4.25
C SER A 158 30.47 36.19 -3.12
N MET A 159 31.73 36.37 -3.51
CA MET A 159 32.77 37.02 -2.73
C MET A 159 33.87 37.50 -3.68
#